data_AF-A0A2V6WMP7-F1
#
_entry.id   AF-A0A2V6WMP7-F1
#
_cell.length_a   1.000
_cell.length_b   1.000
_cell.length_c   1.000
_cell.angle_alpha   90.00
_cell.angle_beta   90.00
_cell.angle_gamma   90.00
#
_symmetry.space_group_name_H-M   'P 1'
#
loop_
_entity.id
_entity.type
_entity.pdbx_description
1 polymer ?
#
loop_
_entity_poly.entity_id
_entity_poly.type
_entity_poly.pdbx_seq_one_letter_code
_entity_poly.pdbx_strand_id
1 'polypeptide(L)'
;TLKRDDVLDYLLSELSRAPELWHQKSYLARSLLMDAARGIVDDGIVPLQLFVDGEGPDGVAVAVEANPKAEIYPAVYVRKNNVVSEHLLPTNPLLDFETAEHRAQLTAALAPIL
;
A
#
# COMPACT_ATOMS: atom_id res chain seq x y z
N THR A 1 5.18 -14.68 -6.82
CA THR A 1 4.22 -14.63 -5.71
C THR A 1 5.01 -14.36 -4.45
N LEU A 2 4.52 -13.45 -3.63
CA LEU A 2 5.15 -13.06 -2.37
C LEU A 2 4.76 -14.06 -1.27
N LYS A 3 5.68 -14.32 -0.33
CA LYS A 3 5.30 -15.01 0.90
C LYS A 3 4.63 -14.02 1.83
N ARG A 4 3.72 -14.52 2.64
CA ARG A 4 2.97 -13.71 3.60
C ARG A 4 3.87 -12.92 4.55
N ASP A 5 4.92 -13.55 5.07
CA ASP A 5 5.84 -12.92 6.02
C ASP A 5 6.68 -11.80 5.36
N ASP A 6 6.83 -11.80 4.03
CA ASP A 6 7.61 -10.81 3.29
C ASP A 6 6.77 -9.57 2.90
N VAL A 7 5.44 -9.62 3.03
CA VAL A 7 4.53 -8.56 2.54
C VAL A 7 4.77 -7.22 3.23
N LEU A 8 4.92 -7.25 4.56
CA LEU A 8 5.12 -6.02 5.33
C LEU A 8 6.42 -5.32 4.92
N ASP A 9 7.51 -6.06 4.87
CA ASP A 9 8.82 -5.54 4.47
C ASP A 9 8.78 -5.00 3.05
N TYR A 10 8.14 -5.73 2.13
CA TYR A 10 8.02 -5.31 0.74
C TYR A 10 7.27 -3.98 0.61
N LEU A 11 6.05 -3.88 1.16
CA LEU A 11 5.23 -2.68 1.02
C LEU A 11 5.85 -1.44 1.67
N LEU A 12 6.47 -1.59 2.85
CA LEU A 12 7.15 -0.46 3.51
C LEU A 12 8.41 -0.02 2.75
N SER A 13 9.14 -0.96 2.15
CA SER A 13 10.27 -0.63 1.29
C SER A 13 9.83 0.14 0.05
N GLU A 14 8.71 -0.23 -0.55
CA GLU A 14 8.14 0.46 -1.71
C GLU A 14 7.71 1.89 -1.34
N LEU A 15 6.97 2.04 -0.23
CA LEU A 15 6.57 3.35 0.28
C LEU A 15 7.77 4.27 0.57
N SER A 16 8.88 3.71 1.05
CA SER A 16 10.05 4.50 1.44
C SER A 16 10.97 4.83 0.26
N ARG A 17 11.03 3.98 -0.76
CA ARG A 17 12.12 4.02 -1.75
C ARG A 17 11.73 3.81 -3.22
N ALA A 18 10.51 3.37 -3.54
CA ALA A 18 10.13 3.09 -4.93
C ALA A 18 10.01 4.37 -5.76
N PRO A 19 10.86 4.59 -6.78
CA PRO A 19 10.87 5.83 -7.53
C PRO A 19 9.53 6.13 -8.21
N GLU A 20 8.77 5.12 -8.60
CA GLU A 20 7.46 5.27 -9.24
C GLU A 20 6.46 5.99 -8.32
N LEU A 21 6.37 5.56 -7.05
CA LEU A 21 5.47 6.16 -6.06
C LEU A 21 5.89 7.59 -5.71
N TRP A 22 7.21 7.82 -5.68
CA TRP A 22 7.77 9.13 -5.35
C TRP A 22 7.67 10.14 -6.50
N HIS A 23 7.78 9.70 -7.76
CA HIS A 23 7.64 10.58 -8.92
C HIS A 23 6.19 10.96 -9.22
N GLN A 24 5.23 10.09 -8.90
CA GLN A 24 3.81 10.27 -9.19
C GLN A 24 2.96 10.10 -7.92
N LYS A 25 3.29 10.89 -6.88
CA LYS A 25 2.59 10.90 -5.60
C LYS A 25 1.09 11.14 -5.80
N SER A 26 0.27 10.46 -5.00
CA SER A 26 -1.20 10.51 -5.09
C SER A 26 -1.78 10.10 -6.45
N TYR A 27 -0.98 9.48 -7.33
CA TYR A 27 -1.44 8.98 -8.63
C TYR A 27 -1.09 7.51 -8.86
N LEU A 28 0.14 7.09 -8.60
CA LEU A 28 0.55 5.69 -8.72
C LEU A 28 0.54 4.97 -7.37
N ALA A 29 0.22 3.69 -7.41
CA ALA A 29 0.26 2.80 -6.25
C ALA A 29 0.92 1.46 -6.61
N ARG A 30 1.60 0.84 -5.63
CA ARG A 30 2.03 -0.56 -5.69
C ARG A 30 0.88 -1.42 -5.22
N SER A 31 0.44 -2.38 -6.04
CA SER A 31 -0.68 -3.26 -5.70
C SER A 31 -0.27 -4.71 -5.48
N LEU A 32 -0.83 -5.33 -4.44
CA LEU A 32 -0.79 -6.76 -4.20
C LEU A 32 -2.21 -7.34 -4.19
N LEU A 33 -2.41 -8.47 -4.86
CA LEU A 33 -3.69 -9.17 -4.93
C LEU A 33 -3.62 -10.50 -4.18
N MET A 34 -4.69 -10.82 -3.45
CA MET A 34 -4.89 -12.09 -2.77
C MET A 34 -5.62 -13.04 -3.73
N ASP A 35 -4.87 -13.84 -4.47
CA ASP A 35 -5.39 -14.80 -5.44
C ASP A 35 -5.51 -16.18 -4.79
N ALA A 36 -6.70 -16.79 -4.84
CA ALA A 36 -6.96 -18.07 -4.19
C ALA A 36 -6.14 -19.25 -4.75
N ALA A 37 -5.71 -19.18 -6.01
CA ALA A 37 -4.94 -20.23 -6.67
C ALA A 37 -3.43 -19.96 -6.63
N ARG A 38 -3.03 -18.68 -6.70
CA ARG A 38 -1.62 -18.27 -6.81
C ARG A 38 -1.03 -17.74 -5.50
N GLY A 39 -1.86 -17.46 -4.50
CA GLY A 39 -1.44 -16.79 -3.27
C GLY A 39 -1.30 -15.28 -3.46
N ILE A 40 -0.33 -14.66 -2.80
CA ILE A 40 -0.12 -13.20 -2.87
C ILE A 40 0.62 -12.84 -4.15
N VAL A 41 -0.03 -12.10 -5.03
CA VAL A 41 0.48 -11.69 -6.34
C VAL A 41 0.87 -10.23 -6.29
N ASP A 42 2.09 -9.90 -6.72
CA ASP A 42 2.45 -8.51 -7.06
C ASP A 42 1.82 -8.16 -8.40
N ASP A 43 0.87 -7.22 -8.38
CA ASP A 43 0.15 -6.74 -9.56
C ASP A 43 0.83 -5.53 -10.21
N GLY A 44 2.00 -5.15 -9.68
CA GLY A 44 2.81 -4.09 -10.23
C GLY A 44 2.43 -2.70 -9.72
N ILE A 45 2.84 -1.70 -10.50
CA ILE A 45 2.47 -0.31 -10.31
C ILE A 45 1.24 0.00 -11.16
N VAL A 46 0.19 0.51 -10.53
CA VAL A 46 -1.09 0.84 -11.17
C VAL A 46 -1.50 2.26 -10.85
N PRO A 47 -2.38 2.90 -11.65
CA PRO A 47 -3.07 4.09 -11.20
C PRO A 47 -3.87 3.77 -9.94
N LEU A 48 -3.70 4.58 -8.88
CA LEU A 48 -4.38 4.39 -7.60
C LEU A 48 -5.91 4.30 -7.80
N GLN A 49 -6.45 5.16 -8.65
CA GLN A 49 -7.87 5.18 -8.98
C GLN A 49 -8.38 3.84 -9.55
N LEU A 50 -7.57 3.14 -10.35
CA LEU A 50 -7.94 1.83 -10.91
C LEU A 50 -8.19 0.80 -9.80
N PHE A 51 -7.42 0.87 -8.72
CA PHE A 51 -7.57 -0.02 -7.58
C PHE A 51 -8.75 0.39 -6.68
N VAL A 52 -8.90 1.69 -6.41
CA VAL A 52 -9.92 2.22 -5.50
C VAL A 52 -11.33 2.13 -6.08
N ASP A 53 -11.50 2.51 -7.35
CA ASP A 53 -12.81 2.52 -8.03
C ASP A 53 -13.14 1.16 -8.68
N GLY A 54 -12.13 0.30 -8.83
CA GLY A 54 -12.25 -0.99 -9.50
C GLY A 54 -12.66 -2.12 -8.56
N GLU A 55 -13.40 -3.08 -9.12
CA GLU A 55 -13.63 -4.38 -8.49
C GLU A 55 -12.46 -5.35 -8.73
N GLY A 56 -12.35 -6.38 -7.91
CA GLY A 56 -11.36 -7.43 -8.13
C GLY A 56 -11.16 -8.31 -6.91
N PRO A 57 -10.11 -9.15 -6.92
CA PRO A 57 -9.70 -9.89 -5.73
C PRO A 57 -9.46 -8.95 -4.54
N ASP A 58 -9.58 -9.51 -3.34
CA ASP A 58 -9.08 -8.87 -2.12
C ASP A 58 -7.61 -8.50 -2.33
N GLY A 59 -7.16 -7.39 -1.75
CA GLY A 59 -5.83 -6.91 -2.00
C GLY A 59 -5.53 -5.61 -1.29
N VAL A 60 -4.31 -5.13 -1.50
CA VAL A 60 -3.83 -3.85 -0.99
C VAL A 60 -3.17 -3.05 -2.10
N ALA A 61 -3.37 -1.73 -2.09
CA ALA A 61 -2.55 -0.79 -2.83
C ALA A 61 -1.92 0.20 -1.85
N VAL A 62 -0.62 0.48 -2.01
CA VAL A 62 0.09 1.49 -1.22
C VAL A 62 0.57 2.62 -2.10
N ALA A 63 0.42 3.84 -1.63
CA ALA A 63 0.81 5.05 -2.34
C ALA A 63 1.57 6.00 -1.41
N VAL A 64 2.49 6.78 -1.98
CA VAL A 64 3.04 7.96 -1.31
C VAL A 64 2.17 9.13 -1.71
N GLU A 65 1.65 9.85 -0.73
CA GLU A 65 0.73 10.97 -0.96
C GLU A 65 1.28 12.28 -0.42
N ALA A 66 0.73 13.38 -0.94
CA ALA A 66 1.01 14.70 -0.44
C ALA A 66 -0.29 15.50 -0.31
N ASN A 67 -0.43 16.25 0.79
CA ASN A 67 -1.57 17.13 1.00
C ASN A 67 -1.25 18.60 0.64
N PRO A 68 -2.24 19.52 0.65
CA PRO A 68 -2.02 20.93 0.35
C PRO A 68 -1.05 21.66 1.30
N LYS A 69 -0.71 21.08 2.46
CA LYS A 69 0.31 21.60 3.40
C LYS A 69 1.72 21.08 3.09
N ALA A 70 1.88 20.36 1.98
CA ALA A 70 3.12 19.70 1.57
C ALA A 70 3.62 18.62 2.54
N GLU A 71 2.74 18.07 3.39
CA GLU A 71 3.07 16.89 4.19
C GLU A 71 3.03 15.66 3.29
N ILE A 72 4.09 14.86 3.31
CA ILE A 72 4.20 13.61 2.57
C ILE A 72 3.96 12.45 3.53
N TYR A 73 3.05 11.55 3.19
CA TYR A 73 2.67 10.44 4.05
C TYR A 73 2.39 9.16 3.24
N PRO A 74 2.51 7.98 3.84
CA PRO A 74 2.07 6.73 3.22
C PRO A 74 0.56 6.57 3.36
N ALA A 75 -0.09 6.14 2.29
CA ALA A 75 -1.49 5.74 2.29
C ALA A 75 -1.61 4.26 1.92
N VAL A 76 -2.49 3.54 2.61
CA VAL A 76 -2.75 2.11 2.41
C VAL A 76 -4.24 1.92 2.13
N TYR A 77 -4.53 1.35 0.97
CA TYR A 77 -5.88 1.06 0.50
C TYR A 77 -6.10 -0.45 0.52
N VAL A 78 -7.01 -0.90 1.37
CA VAL A 78 -7.32 -2.33 1.52
C VAL A 78 -8.67 -2.62 0.91
N ARG A 79 -8.69 -3.46 -0.12
CA ARG A 79 -9.92 -3.99 -0.71
C ARG A 79 -10.26 -5.34 -0.10
N LYS A 80 -11.44 -5.45 0.49
CA LYS A 80 -12.00 -6.70 1.01
C LYS A 80 -13.45 -6.83 0.57
N ASN A 81 -13.80 -7.91 -0.11
CA ASN A 81 -15.14 -8.13 -0.69
C ASN A 81 -15.62 -6.92 -1.52
N ASN A 82 -14.75 -6.38 -2.39
CA ASN A 82 -14.98 -5.17 -3.19
C ASN A 82 -15.29 -3.88 -2.40
N VAL A 83 -15.06 -3.86 -1.09
CA VAL A 83 -15.10 -2.64 -0.29
C VAL A 83 -13.68 -2.18 -0.02
N VAL A 84 -13.37 -0.95 -0.41
CA VAL A 84 -12.06 -0.32 -0.16
C VAL A 84 -12.11 0.51 1.12
N SER A 85 -11.12 0.30 1.98
CA SER A 85 -10.88 1.13 3.17
C SER A 85 -9.53 1.82 3.05
N GLU A 86 -9.49 3.10 3.40
CA GLU A 86 -8.27 3.92 3.41
C GLU A 86 -7.69 4.00 4.83
N HIS A 87 -6.37 3.82 4.92
CA HIS A 87 -5.60 3.93 6.14
C HIS A 87 -4.39 4.82 5.89
N LEU A 88 -4.39 6.02 6.46
CA LEU A 88 -3.26 6.94 6.39
C LEU A 88 -2.27 6.62 7.50
N LEU A 89 -1.00 6.45 7.13
CA LEU A 89 0.09 6.20 8.06
C LEU A 89 0.75 7.53 8.47
N PRO A 90 1.42 7.58 9.63
CA PRO A 90 2.10 8.80 10.06
C PRO A 90 3.17 9.23 9.05
N THR A 91 3.40 10.55 8.96
CA THR A 91 4.57 11.07 8.24
C THR A 91 5.84 10.83 9.06
N ASN A 92 7.00 10.87 8.40
CA ASN A 92 8.31 10.80 9.04
C ASN A 92 9.19 11.94 8.49
N PRO A 93 9.88 12.74 9.33
CA PRO A 93 10.78 13.79 8.85
C PRO A 93 11.90 13.32 7.89
N LEU A 94 12.33 12.07 8.02
CA LEU A 94 13.32 11.45 7.13
C LEU A 94 12.69 10.73 5.94
N LEU A 95 11.35 10.72 5.86
CA LEU A 95 10.57 10.00 4.86
C LEU A 95 10.88 8.49 4.82
N ASP A 96 11.33 7.97 5.97
CA ASP A 96 11.54 6.55 6.22
C ASP A 96 10.28 5.96 6.87
N PHE A 97 9.65 5.03 6.17
CA PHE A 97 8.43 4.37 6.60
C PHE A 97 8.69 2.92 7.02
N GLU A 98 9.94 2.49 7.19
CA GLU A 98 10.29 1.12 7.61
C GLU A 98 10.35 0.97 9.16
N THR A 99 9.85 1.97 9.90
CA THR A 99 9.90 2.02 11.37
C THR A 99 8.93 1.05 12.05
N ALA A 100 9.15 0.79 13.35
CA ALA A 100 8.26 -0.06 14.15
C ALA A 100 6.81 0.43 14.20
N GLU A 101 6.60 1.75 14.18
CA GLU A 101 5.26 2.35 14.16
C GLU A 101 4.53 2.04 12.84
N HIS A 102 5.19 2.26 11.70
CA HIS A 102 4.64 1.95 10.39
C HIS A 102 4.36 0.46 10.22
N ARG A 103 5.25 -0.40 10.73
CA ARG A 103 5.04 -1.86 10.76
C ARG A 103 3.78 -2.23 11.53
N ALA A 104 3.57 -1.65 12.70
CA ALA A 104 2.37 -1.91 13.51
C ALA A 104 1.10 -1.42 12.81
N GLN A 105 1.12 -0.20 12.25
CA GLN A 105 -0.01 0.38 11.51
C GLN A 105 -0.37 -0.43 10.26
N LEU A 106 0.63 -0.79 9.44
CA LEU A 106 0.43 -1.61 8.26
C LEU A 106 -0.10 -3.01 8.61
N THR A 107 0.43 -3.63 9.68
CA THR A 107 -0.07 -4.92 10.17
C THR A 107 -1.55 -4.83 10.53
N ALA A 108 -1.96 -3.77 11.24
CA ALA A 108 -3.35 -3.55 11.61
C ALA A 108 -4.25 -3.34 10.39
N ALA A 109 -3.79 -2.56 9.39
CA ALA A 109 -4.52 -2.31 8.16
C ALA A 109 -4.72 -3.60 7.34
N LEU A 110 -3.70 -4.48 7.28
CA LEU A 110 -3.75 -5.72 6.49
C LEU A 110 -4.47 -6.89 7.15
N ALA A 111 -4.70 -6.84 8.47
CA ALA A 111 -5.38 -7.90 9.23
C ALA A 111 -6.70 -8.44 8.61
N PRO A 112 -7.52 -7.66 7.88
CA PRO A 112 -8.71 -8.18 7.24
C PRO A 112 -8.45 -9.13 6.06
N ILE A 113 -7.31 -9.01 5.38
CA ILE A 113 -7.01 -9.75 4.13
C ILE A 113 -5.79 -10.67 4.25
N LEU A 114 -4.99 -10.47 5.29
CA LEU A 114 -3.97 -11.40 5.73
C LEU A 114 -4.50 -12.11 6.98
#